data_AF-A0AAJ0BXS4-F1
#
_entry.id   AF-A0AAJ0BXS4-F1
#
_cell.length_a   1.000
_cell.length_b   1.000
_cell.length_c   1.000
_cell.angle_alpha   90.00
_cell.angle_beta   90.00
_cell.angle_gamma   90.00
#
_symmetry.space_group_name_H-M   'P 1'
#
loop_
_entity.id
_entity.type
_entity.pdbx_description
1 polymer ?
#
loop_
_entity_poly.entity_id
_entity_poly.type
_entity_poly.pdbx_seq_one_letter_code
_entity_poly.pdbx_strand_id
1 'polypeptide(L)'
;MVTHEFKASKGFIPGAWLRNYAMNMRYVELSHQCGICGEVFKSDLDERCVALLGNPASTANWLHTGPFRYFEHQGRARALDGWTRCPDPNCRQCAMTTEAATIHLECFELFRQTYMPVDALDRLWRVACWRSPWRDVTAPIVLPEDVSVGARALSTVAEKYGLPQLSRVPQDIVCKIRDYSRSALFWRFTAALDLAARLHAMPTSIAVSIPLCEVTGWERGGLVTQSKDPARLPVIRLTIDSRGIRKIERLPSGQPQYSRWRVDNMVFVIKDESCFVNIIARFQDDQLRLELPEYHEGLQTWDTPTPPPFLPDDRLASEGNLYGSVTPSTRFCTIDMTSITGLTFLFDAGRFIAIHAHTAVMPYAIPAGRFFSEEDPDKKSWVYVPIPANDQVLALGLRGQRQVGDNIEWNCILLRTKLAGEFSIGVWLPFDNCVTCTFLNSPTTLVYGLGERLDVSSIGVYPKTVSKDCEDTDMGFRISGPQSWPFEDPTDRCDTKFSSAPLQNIILAKVFHRKGDPHCRGLVFEYENGAQRALGDCRLGRDPYQVYQEPRFLCTHQQGCQQALEDEDILIVRVQFASDSEHIHEDQGWQCHGMTGTLRCWFTHEQFYLEICEEDNSGE
;
A
#
# COMPACT_ATOMS: atom_id res chain seq x y z
N MET A 1 58.56 1.54 37.54
CA MET A 1 59.44 0.60 36.82
C MET A 1 58.90 0.43 35.41
N VAL A 2 59.64 1.04 34.49
CA VAL A 2 59.77 0.80 33.04
C VAL A 2 58.49 0.57 32.21
N THR A 3 57.95 1.67 31.72
CA THR A 3 57.27 1.80 30.42
C THR A 3 58.27 1.54 29.29
N HIS A 4 57.93 0.66 28.33
CA HIS A 4 58.61 0.63 27.02
C HIS A 4 57.61 0.79 25.88
N GLU A 5 57.85 1.86 25.14
CA GLU A 5 57.25 2.25 23.87
C GLU A 5 57.44 1.17 22.79
N PHE A 6 56.42 0.94 21.97
CA PHE A 6 56.62 0.47 20.60
C PHE A 6 56.27 1.60 19.63
N LYS A 7 57.32 2.14 18.99
CA LYS A 7 57.23 3.15 17.94
C LYS A 7 56.72 2.52 16.65
N ALA A 8 55.72 3.15 16.06
CA ALA A 8 55.24 2.90 14.71
C ALA A 8 56.28 3.32 13.66
N SER A 9 56.58 2.43 12.71
CA SER A 9 57.25 2.78 11.46
C SER A 9 56.22 3.33 10.47
N LYS A 10 56.41 4.59 10.06
CA LYS A 10 55.66 5.28 9.01
C LYS A 10 55.89 4.61 7.65
N GLY A 11 54.82 4.05 7.07
CA GLY A 11 54.67 3.81 5.64
C GLY A 11 53.65 4.81 5.10
N PHE A 12 54.08 5.62 4.14
CA PHE A 12 53.33 6.69 3.49
C PHE A 12 52.31 6.08 2.51
N ILE A 13 51.01 6.32 2.70
CA ILE A 13 49.96 6.10 1.67
C ILE A 13 49.17 7.42 1.56
N PRO A 14 48.92 7.95 0.35
CA PRO A 14 48.53 9.35 0.16
C PRO A 14 47.17 9.70 0.76
N GLY A 15 47.13 10.86 1.43
CA GLY A 15 45.91 11.42 2.00
C GLY A 15 44.99 12.01 0.95
N ALA A 16 43.74 11.56 0.94
CA ALA A 16 42.58 12.30 0.46
C ALA A 16 41.25 11.70 0.97
N TRP A 17 41.16 11.22 2.22
CA TRP A 17 39.89 10.71 2.78
C TRP A 17 39.73 11.01 4.28
N LEU A 18 40.24 12.15 4.73
CA LEU A 18 39.89 12.71 6.04
C LEU A 18 39.31 14.10 5.87
N ARG A 19 37.97 14.15 5.80
CA ARG A 19 37.10 15.09 6.53
C ARG A 19 35.67 14.94 6.01
N ASN A 20 34.89 14.09 6.66
CA ASN A 20 33.55 14.43 7.13
C ASN A 20 33.05 13.37 8.13
N TYR A 21 33.22 13.70 9.41
CA TYR A 21 32.34 13.42 10.55
C TYR A 21 31.29 12.29 10.42
N ALA A 22 31.59 11.13 11.01
CA ALA A 22 30.77 10.50 12.08
C ALA A 22 31.58 9.35 12.73
N MET A 23 31.99 9.52 13.98
CA MET A 23 32.53 8.46 14.83
C MET A 23 31.44 7.40 15.11
N ASN A 24 31.73 6.12 14.86
CA ASN A 24 31.20 4.93 15.55
C ASN A 24 29.70 4.90 15.96
N MET A 25 28.77 5.39 15.13
CA MET A 25 27.34 5.11 15.33
C MET A 25 26.94 3.88 14.52
N ARG A 26 26.58 2.80 15.22
CA ARG A 26 26.06 1.58 14.58
C ARG A 26 24.57 1.76 14.35
N TYR A 27 24.16 1.96 13.11
CA TYR A 27 22.74 2.10 12.78
C TYR A 27 22.06 0.75 12.57
N VAL A 28 20.80 0.65 12.97
CA VAL A 28 19.96 -0.54 12.78
C VAL A 28 18.59 -0.16 12.25
N GLU A 29 18.12 -0.91 11.26
CA GLU A 29 16.75 -0.85 10.76
C GLU A 29 15.88 -1.76 11.62
N LEU A 30 14.75 -1.23 12.12
CA LEU A 30 13.80 -1.99 12.92
C LEU A 30 12.64 -2.44 12.02
N SER A 31 12.26 -3.71 12.13
CA SER A 31 11.10 -4.23 11.41
C SER A 31 9.82 -3.50 11.83
N HIS A 32 8.89 -3.31 10.88
CA HIS A 32 7.60 -2.68 11.11
C HIS A 32 6.54 -3.62 11.71
N GLN A 33 6.84 -4.92 11.83
CA GLN A 33 5.94 -5.92 12.38
C GLN A 33 6.62 -6.74 13.47
N CYS A 34 5.84 -7.20 14.45
CA CYS A 34 6.33 -8.09 15.48
C CYS A 34 6.70 -9.46 14.89
N GLY A 35 7.95 -9.90 15.13
CA GLY A 35 8.42 -11.22 14.67
C GLY A 35 7.63 -12.42 15.18
N ILE A 36 6.88 -12.26 16.29
CA ILE A 36 6.08 -13.32 16.91
C ILE A 36 4.63 -13.28 16.44
N CYS A 37 3.91 -12.18 16.72
CA CYS A 37 2.47 -12.09 16.44
C CYS A 37 2.15 -11.53 15.05
N GLY A 38 3.14 -11.08 14.28
CA GLY A 38 2.95 -10.53 12.94
C GLY A 38 2.20 -9.19 12.88
N GLU A 39 1.83 -8.63 14.02
CA GLU A 39 1.13 -7.35 14.10
C GLU A 39 2.06 -6.19 13.74
N VAL A 40 1.57 -5.26 12.93
CA VAL A 40 2.27 -4.01 12.60
C VAL A 40 2.28 -3.10 13.82
N PHE A 41 3.45 -2.51 14.12
CA PHE A 41 3.57 -1.61 15.26
C PHE A 41 2.76 -0.33 15.02
N LYS A 42 2.09 0.18 16.07
CA LYS A 42 1.23 1.38 15.97
C LYS A 42 1.70 2.54 16.83
N SER A 43 1.74 3.73 16.24
CA SER A 43 2.28 4.96 16.85
C SER A 43 1.45 5.48 18.02
N ASP A 44 0.14 5.27 17.96
CA ASP A 44 -0.85 5.69 18.95
C ASP A 44 -0.86 4.83 20.23
N LEU A 45 -0.25 3.64 20.21
CA LEU A 45 -0.34 2.66 21.30
C LEU A 45 0.90 2.59 22.21
N ASP A 46 1.88 3.50 22.05
CA ASP A 46 3.10 3.57 22.89
C ASP A 46 3.74 2.19 23.12
N GLU A 47 3.92 1.44 22.02
CA GLU A 47 4.27 0.02 22.09
C GLU A 47 5.72 -0.22 22.52
N ARG A 48 5.89 -1.05 23.55
CA ARG A 48 7.21 -1.49 24.04
C ARG A 48 7.71 -2.71 23.28
N CYS A 49 8.97 -2.66 22.88
CA CYS A 49 9.60 -3.65 22.01
C CYS A 49 10.99 -4.06 22.51
N VAL A 50 11.46 -5.18 21.99
CA VAL A 50 12.85 -5.66 22.05
C VAL A 50 13.30 -5.92 20.61
N ALA A 51 14.57 -5.65 20.32
CA ALA A 51 15.18 -5.99 19.04
C ALA A 51 16.15 -7.16 19.21
N LEU A 52 15.98 -8.21 18.41
CA LEU A 52 16.94 -9.30 18.27
C LEU A 52 17.87 -8.97 17.10
N LEU A 53 19.16 -8.79 17.37
CA LEU A 53 20.16 -8.42 16.38
C LEU A 53 20.87 -9.66 15.85
N GLY A 54 20.97 -9.76 14.52
CA GLY A 54 21.64 -10.86 13.85
C GLY A 54 23.16 -10.84 14.02
N ASN A 55 23.81 -11.92 13.63
CA ASN A 55 25.25 -11.87 13.35
C ASN A 55 25.51 -11.20 11.98
N PRO A 56 26.75 -10.79 11.67
CA PRO A 56 27.07 -10.17 10.37
C PRO A 56 26.70 -11.02 9.14
N ALA A 57 26.61 -12.35 9.31
CA ALA A 57 26.23 -13.28 8.25
C ALA A 57 24.70 -13.46 8.08
N SER A 58 23.87 -12.78 8.88
CA SER A 58 22.40 -12.92 8.91
C SER A 58 21.91 -14.38 9.03
N THR A 59 22.57 -15.19 9.87
CA THR A 59 22.26 -16.62 10.05
C THR A 59 21.71 -16.98 11.42
N ALA A 60 21.99 -16.17 12.43
CA ALA A 60 21.64 -16.45 13.82
C ALA A 60 21.53 -15.16 14.63
N ASN A 61 20.91 -15.26 15.81
CA ASN A 61 20.87 -14.16 16.75
C ASN A 61 22.26 -13.98 17.38
N TRP A 62 22.74 -12.74 17.44
CA TRP A 62 23.99 -12.42 18.11
C TRP A 62 23.72 -11.86 19.51
N LEU A 63 22.81 -10.89 19.62
CA LEU A 63 22.45 -10.25 20.88
C LEU A 63 21.05 -9.64 20.79
N HIS A 64 20.48 -9.23 21.92
CA HIS A 64 19.22 -8.50 21.93
C HIS A 64 19.32 -7.25 22.81
N THR A 65 18.50 -6.25 22.51
CA THR A 65 18.42 -5.01 23.30
C THR A 65 17.61 -5.21 24.58
N GLY A 66 17.71 -4.28 25.52
CA GLY A 66 16.70 -4.03 26.52
C GLY A 66 15.40 -3.50 25.91
N PRO A 67 14.33 -3.38 26.73
CA PRO A 67 13.05 -2.85 26.27
C PRO A 67 13.15 -1.37 25.87
N PHE A 68 12.52 -1.02 24.76
CA PHE A 68 12.42 0.36 24.28
C PHE A 68 11.02 0.65 23.72
N ARG A 69 10.67 1.93 23.53
CA ARG A 69 9.39 2.35 22.94
C ARG A 69 9.56 2.55 21.44
N TYR A 70 8.77 1.87 20.61
CA TYR A 70 9.02 1.84 19.16
C TYR A 70 9.00 3.25 18.52
N PHE A 71 8.07 4.12 18.93
CA PHE A 71 7.81 5.42 18.30
C PHE A 71 8.47 6.62 18.98
N GLU A 72 8.81 6.57 20.27
CA GLU A 72 9.61 7.63 20.92
C GLU A 72 11.02 7.79 20.30
N HIS A 73 11.46 6.79 19.54
CA HIS A 73 12.75 6.78 18.85
C HIS A 73 12.69 7.24 17.38
N GLN A 74 11.56 7.77 16.89
CA GLN A 74 11.43 8.22 15.49
C GLN A 74 11.92 9.66 15.24
N GLY A 75 11.89 10.56 16.23
CA GLY A 75 12.18 11.99 16.01
C GLY A 75 13.64 12.43 16.21
N ARG A 76 14.48 11.62 16.88
CA ARG A 76 15.93 11.88 17.08
C ARG A 76 16.68 10.56 17.19
N ALA A 77 17.83 10.47 16.53
CA ALA A 77 18.83 9.41 16.71
C ALA A 77 19.16 9.23 18.21
N ARG A 78 18.50 8.28 18.86
CA ARG A 78 18.70 7.93 20.26
C ARG A 78 19.24 6.52 20.35
N ALA A 79 20.13 6.30 21.33
CA ALA A 79 20.82 5.04 21.50
C ALA A 79 19.87 3.94 22.04
N LEU A 80 19.72 2.86 21.28
CA LEU A 80 19.23 1.53 21.64
C LEU A 80 20.43 0.68 22.10
N ASP A 81 20.82 0.77 23.37
CA ASP A 81 21.96 0.04 23.94
C ASP A 81 23.27 0.13 23.12
N GLY A 82 23.58 1.35 22.65
CA GLY A 82 24.77 1.64 21.83
C GLY A 82 24.56 1.52 20.32
N TRP A 83 23.36 1.15 19.87
CA TRP A 83 22.91 1.23 18.46
C TRP A 83 22.02 2.45 18.25
N THR A 84 21.96 3.00 17.05
CA THR A 84 21.07 4.13 16.74
C THR A 84 20.04 3.68 15.72
N ARG A 85 18.75 3.96 15.95
CA ARG A 85 17.73 3.70 14.92
C ARG A 85 18.02 4.57 13.69
N CYS A 86 17.97 3.98 12.50
CA CYS A 86 17.98 4.78 11.30
C CYS A 86 16.59 5.36 11.00
N PRO A 87 16.47 6.68 10.76
CA PRO A 87 15.22 7.29 10.35
C PRO A 87 14.90 7.02 8.86
N ASP A 88 15.90 6.60 8.07
CA ASP A 88 15.76 6.37 6.64
C ASP A 88 15.62 4.85 6.36
N PRO A 89 14.45 4.38 5.89
CA PRO A 89 14.26 2.97 5.52
C PRO A 89 15.14 2.55 4.34
N ASN A 90 15.65 3.49 3.55
CA ASN A 90 16.52 3.23 2.41
C ASN A 90 18.00 3.53 2.70
N CYS A 91 18.36 3.57 3.99
CA CYS A 91 19.73 3.90 4.38
C CYS A 91 20.70 2.80 3.95
N ARG A 92 21.50 3.08 2.91
CA ARG A 92 22.56 2.17 2.43
C ARG A 92 23.55 1.75 3.51
N GLN A 93 23.76 2.59 4.54
CA GLN A 93 24.61 2.21 5.67
C GLN A 93 23.96 1.13 6.55
N CYS A 94 22.63 1.12 6.68
CA CYS A 94 21.89 0.10 7.43
C CYS A 94 21.74 -1.21 6.66
N ALA A 95 21.60 -1.15 5.33
CA ALA A 95 21.68 -2.33 4.47
C ALA A 95 22.99 -3.11 4.68
N MET A 96 24.08 -2.39 4.95
CA MET A 96 25.39 -2.95 5.25
C MET A 96 25.60 -3.35 6.72
N THR A 97 24.66 -3.06 7.63
CA THR A 97 24.80 -3.39 9.06
C THR A 97 24.09 -4.70 9.41
N THR A 98 23.79 -4.87 10.70
CA THR A 98 23.19 -6.07 11.28
C THR A 98 21.68 -5.96 11.18
N GLU A 99 21.03 -7.01 10.67
CA GLU A 99 19.57 -7.11 10.64
C GLU A 99 18.98 -7.26 12.04
N ALA A 100 17.79 -6.68 12.24
CA ALA A 100 17.05 -6.83 13.48
C ALA A 100 15.64 -7.37 13.25
N ALA A 101 15.24 -8.31 14.10
CA ALA A 101 13.83 -8.64 14.31
C ALA A 101 13.29 -7.83 15.48
N THR A 102 12.23 -7.05 15.26
CA THR A 102 11.56 -6.29 16.31
C THR A 102 10.38 -7.08 16.86
N ILE A 103 10.24 -7.12 18.18
CA ILE A 103 9.25 -7.97 18.86
C ILE A 103 8.60 -7.18 19.99
N HIS A 104 7.27 -7.21 20.13
CA HIS A 104 6.61 -6.67 21.32
C HIS A 104 7.20 -7.30 22.60
N LEU A 105 7.40 -6.49 23.63
CA LEU A 105 7.98 -6.96 24.89
C LEU A 105 7.17 -8.12 25.48
N GLU A 106 5.84 -8.01 25.49
CA GLU A 106 4.97 -9.06 26.03
C GLU A 106 5.07 -10.36 25.22
N CYS A 107 5.17 -10.27 23.89
CA CYS A 107 5.38 -11.44 23.03
C CYS A 107 6.72 -12.13 23.34
N PHE A 108 7.79 -11.36 23.53
CA PHE A 108 9.13 -11.86 23.84
C PHE A 108 9.17 -12.58 25.20
N GLU A 109 8.61 -11.96 26.24
CA GLU A 109 8.55 -12.55 27.58
C GLU A 109 7.75 -13.85 27.60
N LEU A 110 6.57 -13.86 26.96
CA LEU A 110 5.73 -15.05 26.86
C LEU A 110 6.43 -16.17 26.12
N PHE A 111 7.06 -15.87 24.98
CA PHE A 111 7.82 -16.86 24.21
C PHE A 111 8.91 -17.52 25.05
N ARG A 112 9.72 -16.72 25.76
CA ARG A 112 10.77 -17.23 26.64
C ARG A 112 10.22 -18.09 27.77
N GLN A 113 9.04 -17.80 28.30
CA GLN A 113 8.42 -18.66 29.32
C GLN A 113 7.98 -20.02 28.74
N THR A 114 7.58 -20.06 27.47
CA THR A 114 7.00 -21.25 26.82
C THR A 114 8.00 -22.10 26.04
N TYR A 115 9.13 -21.54 25.60
CA TYR A 115 10.09 -22.21 24.73
C TYR A 115 11.53 -21.91 25.18
N MET A 116 12.16 -22.92 25.79
CA MET A 116 13.47 -22.82 26.48
C MET A 116 14.61 -23.73 25.95
N PRO A 117 14.68 -24.12 24.66
CA PRO A 117 15.93 -24.69 24.12
C PRO A 117 17.12 -23.70 24.13
N VAL A 118 18.34 -24.24 24.07
CA VAL A 118 19.58 -23.44 24.06
C VAL A 118 19.66 -22.51 22.84
N ASP A 119 19.13 -22.95 21.70
CA ASP A 119 19.09 -22.21 20.43
C ASP A 119 17.81 -21.38 20.23
N ALA A 120 17.03 -21.16 21.30
CA ALA A 120 15.69 -20.58 21.18
C ALA A 120 15.66 -19.19 20.53
N LEU A 121 16.62 -18.33 20.90
CA LEU A 121 16.71 -16.99 20.32
C LEU A 121 17.21 -17.00 18.87
N ASP A 122 18.07 -17.95 18.51
CA ASP A 122 18.54 -18.11 17.13
C ASP A 122 17.39 -18.52 16.21
N ARG A 123 16.60 -19.50 16.66
CA ARG A 123 15.42 -19.96 15.93
C ARG A 123 14.36 -18.87 15.83
N LEU A 124 14.10 -18.14 16.92
CA LEU A 124 13.18 -17.00 16.93
C LEU A 124 13.62 -15.90 15.97
N TRP A 125 14.90 -15.54 15.99
CA TRP A 125 15.45 -14.55 15.07
C TRP A 125 15.31 -15.00 13.62
N ARG A 126 15.64 -16.27 13.30
CA ARG A 126 15.47 -16.80 11.94
C ARG A 126 14.03 -16.72 11.46
N VAL A 127 13.06 -17.25 12.21
CA VAL A 127 11.65 -17.22 11.79
C VAL A 127 11.06 -15.80 11.74
N ALA A 128 11.63 -14.84 12.45
CA ALA A 128 11.21 -13.45 12.40
C ALA A 128 11.83 -12.70 11.22
N CYS A 129 13.14 -12.79 11.01
CA CYS A 129 13.83 -12.10 9.92
C CYS A 129 13.58 -12.73 8.55
N TRP A 130 13.44 -14.06 8.47
CA TRP A 130 13.20 -14.76 7.19
C TRP A 130 11.74 -14.68 6.73
N ARG A 131 10.90 -13.92 7.44
CA ARG A 131 9.64 -13.40 6.88
C ARG A 131 9.92 -12.52 5.66
N SER A 132 11.06 -11.83 5.65
CA SER A 132 11.60 -11.14 4.48
C SER A 132 12.33 -12.15 3.59
N PRO A 133 11.87 -12.39 2.36
CA PRO A 133 12.44 -13.42 1.47
C PRO A 133 13.92 -13.22 1.10
N TRP A 134 14.41 -11.98 1.13
CA TRP A 134 15.81 -11.59 0.94
C TRP A 134 16.17 -10.42 1.87
N ARG A 135 17.44 -10.01 1.90
CA ARG A 135 17.90 -8.79 2.58
C ARG A 135 17.56 -7.55 1.72
N ASP A 136 17.40 -6.38 2.34
CA ASP A 136 17.20 -5.09 1.66
C ASP A 136 15.95 -5.08 0.77
N VAL A 137 14.86 -5.63 1.30
CA VAL A 137 13.55 -5.51 0.66
C VAL A 137 13.11 -4.04 0.80
N THR A 138 13.29 -3.24 -0.24
CA THR A 138 12.99 -1.79 -0.20
C THR A 138 11.50 -1.50 0.01
N ALA A 139 10.61 -2.42 -0.36
CA ALA A 139 9.18 -2.38 -0.06
C ALA A 139 8.76 -3.57 0.82
N PRO A 140 8.51 -3.39 2.13
CA PRO A 140 8.22 -4.50 3.04
C PRO A 140 7.08 -5.40 2.54
N ILE A 141 7.35 -6.70 2.41
CA ILE A 141 6.32 -7.71 2.10
C ILE A 141 5.55 -8.01 3.38
N VAL A 142 4.66 -7.09 3.77
CA VAL A 142 3.70 -7.30 4.85
C VAL A 142 2.46 -7.93 4.23
N LEU A 143 2.23 -9.19 4.58
CA LEU A 143 1.04 -9.94 4.21
C LEU A 143 0.27 -10.26 5.48
N PRO A 144 -1.08 -10.28 5.42
CA PRO A 144 -1.87 -10.79 6.52
C PRO A 144 -1.36 -12.16 6.89
N GLU A 145 -1.14 -12.38 8.17
CA GLU A 145 -0.99 -13.75 8.63
C GLU A 145 -2.22 -14.53 8.20
N ASP A 146 -1.99 -15.67 7.55
CA ASP A 146 -3.02 -16.63 7.22
C ASP A 146 -3.57 -17.12 8.57
N VAL A 147 -4.66 -16.51 9.02
CA VAL A 147 -5.16 -16.59 10.38
C VAL A 147 -5.89 -17.91 10.62
N SER A 148 -5.18 -19.01 10.43
CA SER A 148 -5.40 -20.14 11.30
C SER A 148 -4.76 -19.77 12.64
N VAL A 149 -5.50 -19.07 13.52
CA VAL A 149 -5.15 -19.07 14.94
C VAL A 149 -5.05 -20.53 15.33
N GLY A 150 -3.87 -21.02 15.71
CA GLY A 150 -3.65 -22.43 15.98
C GLY A 150 -4.68 -22.92 16.98
N ALA A 151 -5.56 -23.83 16.56
CA ALA A 151 -6.74 -24.21 17.35
C ALA A 151 -6.38 -24.68 18.78
N ARG A 152 -5.22 -25.34 18.91
CA ARG A 152 -4.66 -25.75 20.22
C ARG A 152 -4.18 -24.59 21.07
N ALA A 153 -3.49 -23.62 20.47
CA ALA A 153 -3.05 -22.42 21.16
C ALA A 153 -4.28 -21.60 21.61
N LEU A 154 -5.26 -21.44 20.71
CA LEU A 154 -6.53 -20.78 21.04
C LEU A 154 -7.24 -21.46 22.20
N SER A 155 -7.40 -22.79 22.18
CA SER A 155 -8.02 -23.54 23.28
C SER A 155 -7.32 -23.31 24.61
N THR A 156 -5.99 -23.44 24.61
CA THR A 156 -5.18 -23.25 25.82
C THR A 156 -5.37 -21.85 26.42
N VAL A 157 -5.32 -20.80 25.59
CA VAL A 157 -5.48 -19.42 26.07
C VAL A 157 -6.93 -19.16 26.45
N ALA A 158 -7.89 -19.60 25.64
CA ALA A 158 -9.31 -19.45 25.91
C ALA A 158 -9.71 -20.05 27.27
N GLU A 159 -9.27 -21.28 27.56
CA GLU A 159 -9.51 -21.93 28.85
C GLU A 159 -8.89 -21.14 30.01
N LYS A 160 -7.62 -20.71 29.86
CA LYS A 160 -6.90 -19.98 30.90
C LYS A 160 -7.58 -18.66 31.29
N TYR A 161 -8.22 -17.97 30.36
CA TYR A 161 -8.90 -16.69 30.59
C TYR A 161 -10.42 -16.80 30.69
N GLY A 162 -10.97 -18.02 30.88
CA GLY A 162 -12.40 -18.21 31.11
C GLY A 162 -13.30 -17.94 29.89
N LEU A 163 -12.75 -18.12 28.68
CA LEU A 163 -13.45 -17.96 27.40
C LEU A 163 -13.52 -19.26 26.56
N PRO A 164 -13.74 -20.46 27.14
CA PRO A 164 -13.67 -21.73 26.40
C PRO A 164 -14.65 -21.85 25.22
N GLN A 165 -15.72 -21.05 25.21
CA GLN A 165 -16.66 -20.95 24.09
C GLN A 165 -16.00 -20.46 22.80
N LEU A 166 -14.91 -19.69 22.89
CA LEU A 166 -14.19 -19.17 21.73
C LEU A 166 -13.56 -20.29 20.88
N SER A 167 -13.25 -21.43 21.49
CA SER A 167 -12.70 -22.60 20.81
C SER A 167 -13.79 -23.47 20.15
N ARG A 168 -15.07 -23.15 20.36
CA ARG A 168 -16.21 -23.88 19.80
C ARG A 168 -16.84 -23.17 18.61
N VAL A 169 -16.51 -21.90 18.39
CA VAL A 169 -17.03 -21.15 17.25
C VAL A 169 -16.21 -21.47 15.99
N PRO A 170 -16.83 -21.38 14.80
CA PRO A 170 -16.13 -21.51 13.52
C PRO A 170 -14.95 -20.53 13.39
N GLN A 171 -13.90 -20.96 12.67
CA GLN A 171 -12.66 -20.20 12.53
C GLN A 171 -12.87 -18.80 11.93
N ASP A 172 -13.81 -18.66 10.98
CA ASP A 172 -14.16 -17.37 10.38
C ASP A 172 -14.70 -16.37 11.42
N ILE A 173 -15.45 -16.85 12.41
CA ILE A 173 -15.93 -16.03 13.52
C ILE A 173 -14.79 -15.66 14.46
N VAL A 174 -13.88 -16.60 14.77
CA VAL A 174 -12.66 -16.29 15.56
C VAL A 174 -11.85 -15.19 14.89
N CYS A 175 -11.65 -15.31 13.57
CA CYS A 175 -10.92 -14.30 12.78
C CYS A 175 -11.60 -12.93 12.86
N LYS A 176 -12.93 -12.86 12.72
CA LYS A 176 -13.69 -11.60 12.89
C LYS A 176 -13.52 -11.01 14.30
N ILE A 177 -13.68 -11.81 15.35
CA ILE A 177 -13.52 -11.34 16.74
C ILE A 177 -12.10 -10.80 16.94
N ARG A 178 -11.09 -11.52 16.44
CA ARG A 178 -9.70 -11.06 16.48
C ARG A 178 -9.52 -9.76 15.73
N ASP A 179 -10.07 -9.61 14.53
CA ASP A 179 -9.92 -8.38 13.76
C ASP A 179 -10.57 -7.17 14.47
N TYR A 180 -11.68 -7.37 15.18
CA TYR A 180 -12.29 -6.33 16.05
C TYR A 180 -11.48 -6.03 17.32
N SER A 181 -10.67 -6.97 17.81
CA SER A 181 -9.97 -6.88 19.11
C SER A 181 -8.47 -7.10 18.96
N ARG A 182 -7.89 -6.75 17.81
CA ARG A 182 -6.57 -7.19 17.36
C ARG A 182 -5.43 -6.82 18.31
N SER A 183 -5.55 -5.68 19.00
CA SER A 183 -4.57 -5.20 19.98
C SER A 183 -4.60 -5.92 21.34
N ALA A 184 -5.60 -6.78 21.59
CA ALA A 184 -5.72 -7.47 22.87
C ALA A 184 -4.55 -8.43 23.11
N LEU A 185 -4.02 -8.41 24.35
CA LEU A 185 -2.93 -9.31 24.79
C LEU A 185 -3.29 -10.80 24.62
N PHE A 186 -4.58 -11.12 24.63
CA PHE A 186 -5.10 -12.47 24.34
C PHE A 186 -4.54 -13.04 23.03
N TRP A 187 -4.55 -12.24 21.96
CA TRP A 187 -4.09 -12.67 20.64
C TRP A 187 -2.57 -12.76 20.56
N ARG A 188 -1.85 -11.84 21.22
CA ARG A 188 -0.39 -11.90 21.36
C ARG A 188 0.06 -13.19 22.04
N PHE A 189 -0.62 -13.58 23.12
CA PHE A 189 -0.31 -14.80 23.83
C PHE A 189 -0.63 -16.05 23.00
N THR A 190 -1.76 -16.04 22.31
CA THR A 190 -2.13 -17.12 21.40
C THR A 190 -1.09 -17.30 20.29
N ALA A 191 -0.60 -16.20 19.69
CA ALA A 191 0.43 -16.23 18.67
C ALA A 191 1.79 -16.71 19.20
N ALA A 192 2.19 -16.27 20.40
CA ALA A 192 3.44 -16.71 21.04
C ALA A 192 3.43 -18.24 21.31
N LEU A 193 2.32 -18.76 21.83
CA LEU A 193 2.14 -20.20 22.06
C LEU A 193 2.13 -21.00 20.77
N ASP A 194 1.43 -20.51 19.74
CA ASP A 194 1.40 -21.15 18.44
C ASP A 194 2.81 -21.22 17.81
N LEU A 195 3.56 -20.12 17.85
CA LEU A 195 4.93 -20.09 17.36
C LEU A 195 5.84 -21.04 18.15
N ALA A 196 5.76 -21.05 19.47
CA ALA A 196 6.52 -21.96 20.33
C ALA A 196 6.23 -23.43 19.98
N ALA A 197 4.96 -23.80 19.82
CA ALA A 197 4.56 -25.14 19.42
C ALA A 197 5.10 -25.51 18.02
N ARG A 198 5.06 -24.58 17.07
CA ARG A 198 5.62 -24.77 15.73
C ARG A 198 7.14 -24.98 15.77
N LEU A 199 7.88 -24.18 16.52
CA LEU A 199 9.33 -24.36 16.70
C LEU A 199 9.65 -25.70 17.36
N HIS A 200 8.85 -26.15 18.33
CA HIS A 200 9.05 -27.46 18.93
C HIS A 200 8.85 -28.61 17.93
N ALA A 201 7.91 -28.48 17.00
CA ALA A 201 7.64 -29.48 15.97
C ALA A 201 8.63 -29.44 14.78
N MET A 202 9.25 -28.29 14.51
CA MET A 202 10.22 -28.13 13.42
C MET A 202 11.55 -28.81 13.78
N PRO A 203 12.06 -29.73 12.95
CA PRO A 203 13.38 -30.34 13.15
C PRO A 203 14.48 -29.28 13.07
N THR A 204 15.46 -29.34 13.97
CA THR A 204 16.69 -28.55 13.82
C THR A 204 17.49 -29.12 12.66
N SER A 205 17.77 -28.30 11.64
CA SER A 205 18.53 -28.74 10.47
C SER A 205 19.82 -27.94 10.28
N ILE A 206 20.79 -28.58 9.63
CA ILE A 206 22.00 -27.89 9.16
C ILE A 206 21.59 -27.05 7.95
N ALA A 207 22.10 -25.82 7.89
CA ALA A 207 21.84 -24.93 6.76
C ALA A 207 22.37 -25.55 5.45
N VAL A 208 21.53 -25.55 4.42
CA VAL A 208 21.88 -26.00 3.06
C VAL A 208 21.75 -24.82 2.11
N SER A 209 22.82 -24.53 1.35
CA SER A 209 22.83 -23.47 0.34
C SER A 209 22.93 -24.10 -1.05
N ILE A 210 21.99 -23.74 -1.93
CA ILE A 210 21.89 -24.27 -3.29
C ILE A 210 21.65 -23.08 -4.23
N PRO A 211 22.29 -23.00 -5.41
CA PRO A 211 21.91 -22.01 -6.42
C PRO A 211 20.40 -22.13 -6.71
N LEU A 212 19.66 -21.02 -6.68
CA LEU A 212 18.20 -21.05 -6.87
C LEU A 212 17.82 -21.66 -8.22
N CYS A 213 18.63 -21.41 -9.24
CA CYS A 213 18.46 -22.05 -10.54
C CYS A 213 18.62 -23.58 -10.47
N GLU A 214 19.35 -24.19 -9.53
CA GLU A 214 19.41 -25.66 -9.43
C GLU A 214 18.18 -26.29 -8.77
N VAL A 215 17.34 -25.49 -8.11
CA VAL A 215 16.13 -25.97 -7.42
C VAL A 215 15.00 -26.24 -8.43
N THR A 216 14.43 -27.43 -8.39
CA THR A 216 13.28 -27.81 -9.22
C THR A 216 11.96 -27.74 -8.48
N GLY A 217 11.99 -27.91 -7.15
CA GLY A 217 10.80 -27.93 -6.32
C GLY A 217 11.15 -27.90 -4.84
N TRP A 218 10.34 -27.17 -4.08
CA TRP A 218 10.39 -27.17 -2.63
C TRP A 218 9.07 -26.64 -2.07
N GLU A 219 8.62 -27.19 -0.96
CA GLU A 219 7.54 -26.62 -0.15
C GLU A 219 7.97 -26.64 1.31
N ARG A 220 7.55 -25.63 2.07
CA ARG A 220 7.87 -25.48 3.50
C ARG A 220 7.54 -26.75 4.28
N GLY A 221 8.52 -27.29 5.01
CA GLY A 221 8.41 -28.58 5.72
C GLY A 221 8.69 -29.82 4.87
N GLY A 222 8.98 -29.65 3.58
CA GLY A 222 9.35 -30.70 2.64
C GLY A 222 10.84 -30.72 2.30
N LEU A 223 11.23 -31.76 1.57
CA LEU A 223 12.60 -31.91 1.05
C LEU A 223 12.78 -31.09 -0.23
N VAL A 224 13.97 -30.50 -0.40
CA VAL A 224 14.34 -29.78 -1.63
C VAL A 224 14.67 -30.78 -2.75
N THR A 225 14.12 -30.55 -3.93
CA THR A 225 14.49 -31.27 -5.15
C THR A 225 15.34 -30.36 -6.04
N GLN A 226 16.41 -30.93 -6.59
CA GLN A 226 17.37 -30.21 -7.43
C GLN A 226 17.69 -30.99 -8.70
N SER A 227 17.99 -30.28 -9.79
CA SER A 227 18.44 -30.87 -11.04
C SER A 227 19.44 -29.96 -11.74
N LYS A 228 20.54 -30.54 -12.21
CA LYS A 228 21.54 -29.87 -13.07
C LYS A 228 21.25 -30.05 -14.56
N ASP A 229 20.14 -30.71 -14.89
CA ASP A 229 19.75 -30.95 -16.28
C ASP A 229 19.40 -29.62 -16.96
N PRO A 230 20.06 -29.26 -18.08
CA PRO A 230 19.70 -28.10 -18.88
C PRO A 230 18.31 -28.23 -19.55
N ALA A 231 17.71 -29.41 -19.63
CA ALA A 231 16.36 -29.64 -20.18
C ALA A 231 15.22 -29.37 -19.17
N ARG A 232 15.51 -28.80 -18.00
CA ARG A 232 14.51 -28.45 -16.99
C ARG A 232 13.60 -27.30 -17.46
N LEU A 233 12.40 -27.26 -16.88
CA LEU A 233 11.41 -26.22 -17.14
C LEU A 233 11.98 -24.83 -16.80
N PRO A 234 11.96 -23.83 -17.70
CA PRO A 234 12.80 -22.63 -17.58
C PRO A 234 12.26 -21.55 -16.64
N VAL A 235 10.95 -21.51 -16.39
CA VAL A 235 10.34 -20.48 -15.54
C VAL A 235 10.32 -20.95 -14.08
N ILE A 236 10.76 -20.10 -13.16
CA ILE A 236 10.69 -20.34 -11.71
C ILE A 236 9.57 -19.49 -11.12
N ARG A 237 8.70 -20.13 -10.33
CA ARG A 237 7.69 -19.45 -9.50
C ARG A 237 8.02 -19.62 -8.02
N LEU A 238 8.18 -18.50 -7.34
CA LEU A 238 8.23 -18.42 -5.88
C LEU A 238 6.84 -18.06 -5.36
N THR A 239 6.39 -18.73 -4.31
CA THR A 239 5.20 -18.34 -3.53
C THR A 239 5.64 -17.88 -2.15
N ILE A 240 5.24 -16.68 -1.75
CA ILE A 240 5.60 -16.03 -0.49
C ILE A 240 4.31 -15.78 0.29
N ASP A 241 4.29 -16.16 1.57
CA ASP A 241 3.22 -15.86 2.52
C ASP A 241 3.74 -14.97 3.65
N SER A 242 2.92 -14.70 4.68
CA SER A 242 3.29 -13.88 5.84
C SER A 242 4.49 -14.40 6.65
N ARG A 243 4.94 -15.63 6.38
CA ARG A 243 6.09 -16.27 7.02
C ARG A 243 7.31 -16.36 6.09
N GLY A 244 7.29 -15.67 4.96
CA GLY A 244 8.37 -15.70 3.96
C GLY A 244 8.09 -16.70 2.84
N ILE A 245 9.16 -17.24 2.22
CA ILE A 245 9.00 -18.15 1.08
C ILE A 245 8.35 -19.45 1.55
N ARG A 246 7.26 -19.84 0.88
CA ARG A 246 6.48 -21.05 1.16
C ARG A 246 6.76 -22.17 0.16
N LYS A 247 6.96 -21.81 -1.11
CA LYS A 247 7.07 -22.79 -2.21
C LYS A 247 7.96 -22.29 -3.35
N ILE A 248 8.72 -23.20 -3.94
CA ILE A 248 9.40 -23.07 -5.23
C ILE A 248 8.83 -24.13 -6.16
N GLU A 249 8.49 -23.74 -7.39
CA GLU A 249 8.18 -24.68 -8.46
C GLU A 249 8.67 -24.16 -9.81
N ARG A 250 8.85 -25.07 -10.76
CA ARG A 250 9.18 -24.73 -12.14
C ARG A 250 7.99 -24.94 -13.07
N LEU A 251 7.83 -24.04 -14.03
CA LEU A 251 6.72 -24.01 -14.97
C LEU A 251 7.23 -24.15 -16.42
N PRO A 252 6.44 -24.75 -17.33
CA PRO A 252 6.78 -24.81 -18.76
C PRO A 252 7.16 -23.47 -19.36
N SER A 253 7.92 -23.50 -20.45
CA SER A 253 8.21 -22.29 -21.23
C SER A 253 6.93 -21.63 -21.72
N GLY A 254 6.89 -20.30 -21.64
CA GLY A 254 5.71 -19.50 -21.87
C GLY A 254 5.12 -18.96 -20.58
N GLN A 255 4.55 -17.75 -20.65
CA GLN A 255 3.95 -17.12 -19.48
C GLN A 255 2.66 -17.88 -19.09
N PRO A 256 2.39 -18.09 -17.79
CA PRO A 256 1.14 -18.70 -17.37
C PRO A 256 -0.04 -17.94 -17.96
N GLN A 257 -1.06 -18.66 -18.42
CA GLN A 257 -2.26 -18.02 -18.95
C GLN A 257 -2.85 -17.11 -17.89
N TYR A 258 -2.95 -15.80 -18.20
CA TYR A 258 -3.48 -14.82 -17.28
C TYR A 258 -4.89 -15.21 -16.85
N SER A 259 -5.03 -15.50 -15.57
CA SER A 259 -6.31 -15.76 -14.94
C SER A 259 -6.57 -14.62 -13.97
N ARG A 260 -7.67 -13.88 -14.19
CA ARG A 260 -8.06 -12.61 -13.52
C ARG A 260 -8.38 -12.74 -12.03
N TRP A 261 -7.71 -13.65 -11.32
CA TRP A 261 -7.81 -13.81 -9.89
C TRP A 261 -6.50 -13.43 -9.22
N ARG A 262 -6.64 -13.03 -7.96
CA ARG A 262 -5.55 -12.60 -7.09
C ARG A 262 -5.70 -13.24 -5.73
N VAL A 263 -4.65 -13.13 -4.94
CA VAL A 263 -4.55 -13.69 -3.60
C VAL A 263 -4.14 -12.58 -2.64
N ASP A 264 -4.90 -12.38 -1.56
CA ASP A 264 -4.68 -11.26 -0.63
C ASP A 264 -3.67 -11.55 0.49
N ASN A 265 -3.31 -12.83 0.67
CA ASN A 265 -2.42 -13.32 1.73
C ASN A 265 -1.10 -13.91 1.19
N MET A 266 -0.87 -13.85 -0.11
CA MET A 266 0.33 -14.35 -0.78
C MET A 266 0.81 -13.38 -1.85
N VAL A 267 2.10 -13.45 -2.15
CA VAL A 267 2.67 -12.84 -3.35
C VAL A 267 3.56 -13.83 -4.08
N PHE A 268 3.78 -13.56 -5.36
CA PHE A 268 4.46 -14.46 -6.26
C PHE A 268 5.59 -13.74 -6.99
N VAL A 269 6.72 -14.42 -7.15
CA VAL A 269 7.76 -14.03 -8.12
C VAL A 269 7.69 -15.03 -9.25
N ILE A 270 7.54 -14.56 -10.50
CA ILE A 270 7.49 -15.42 -11.69
C ILE A 270 8.46 -14.84 -12.70
N LYS A 271 9.61 -15.49 -12.91
CA LYS A 271 10.61 -15.06 -13.89
C LYS A 271 11.28 -16.27 -14.56
N ASP A 272 11.92 -16.01 -15.68
CA ASP A 272 12.81 -16.98 -16.33
C ASP A 272 14.02 -17.28 -15.43
N GLU A 273 14.57 -18.50 -15.52
CA GLU A 273 15.71 -18.90 -14.69
C GLU A 273 16.96 -18.02 -14.90
N SER A 274 17.08 -17.37 -16.07
CA SER A 274 18.13 -16.40 -16.36
C SER A 274 18.11 -15.19 -15.42
N CYS A 275 16.94 -14.83 -14.85
CA CYS A 275 16.80 -13.76 -13.87
C CYS A 275 17.30 -14.16 -12.47
N PHE A 276 17.56 -15.45 -12.22
CA PHE A 276 18.00 -15.96 -10.92
C PHE A 276 19.47 -16.41 -10.90
N VAL A 277 20.25 -15.99 -11.89
CA VAL A 277 21.69 -16.27 -11.94
C VAL A 277 22.37 -15.62 -10.73
N ASN A 278 23.25 -16.39 -10.07
CA ASN A 278 23.97 -16.00 -8.85
C ASN A 278 23.11 -15.77 -7.60
N ILE A 279 21.81 -16.08 -7.63
CA ILE A 279 20.97 -16.08 -6.42
C ILE A 279 21.12 -17.42 -5.70
N ILE A 280 21.42 -17.39 -4.40
CA ILE A 280 21.55 -18.58 -3.57
C ILE A 280 20.31 -18.76 -2.69
N ALA A 281 19.72 -19.95 -2.73
CA ALA A 281 18.65 -20.39 -1.86
C ALA A 281 19.23 -21.07 -0.61
N ARG A 282 19.03 -20.46 0.57
CA ARG A 282 19.46 -21.00 1.86
C ARG A 282 18.27 -21.61 2.61
N PHE A 283 18.35 -22.91 2.87
CA PHE A 283 17.34 -23.69 3.58
C PHE A 283 17.81 -24.01 5.00
N GLN A 284 17.00 -23.72 6.00
CA GLN A 284 17.28 -24.08 7.40
C GLN A 284 15.99 -24.05 8.24
N ASP A 285 15.78 -25.03 9.12
CA ASP A 285 14.63 -25.12 10.04
C ASP A 285 13.27 -24.92 9.34
N ASP A 286 13.07 -25.62 8.21
CA ASP A 286 11.91 -25.46 7.32
C ASP A 286 11.66 -24.02 6.84
N GLN A 287 12.67 -23.16 6.89
CA GLN A 287 12.63 -21.82 6.31
C GLN A 287 13.54 -21.78 5.08
N LEU A 288 13.21 -20.84 4.18
CA LEU A 288 13.99 -20.53 3.00
C LEU A 288 14.19 -19.02 2.92
N ARG A 289 15.44 -18.62 2.68
CA ARG A 289 15.81 -17.24 2.39
C ARG A 289 16.73 -17.18 1.17
N LEU A 290 16.57 -16.13 0.37
CA LEU A 290 17.40 -15.87 -0.79
C LEU A 290 18.52 -14.90 -0.42
N GLU A 291 19.73 -15.23 -0.88
CA GLU A 291 20.89 -14.34 -0.87
C GLU A 291 21.02 -13.76 -2.28
N LEU A 292 20.79 -12.46 -2.37
CA LEU A 292 20.92 -11.72 -3.61
C LEU A 292 22.35 -11.18 -3.76
N PRO A 293 22.89 -11.09 -4.99
CA PRO A 293 24.15 -10.39 -5.26
C PRO A 293 24.12 -8.92 -4.80
N GLU A 294 25.27 -8.34 -4.46
CA GLU A 294 25.40 -6.99 -3.90
C GLU A 294 24.78 -5.87 -4.77
N TYR A 295 24.68 -6.08 -6.08
CA TYR A 295 24.11 -5.11 -7.02
C TYR A 295 22.66 -5.43 -7.43
N HIS A 296 22.03 -6.42 -6.80
CA HIS A 296 20.68 -6.85 -7.16
C HIS A 296 19.64 -6.15 -6.27
N GLU A 297 18.86 -5.24 -6.85
CA GLU A 297 17.90 -4.39 -6.15
C GLU A 297 16.58 -5.10 -5.80
N GLY A 298 16.61 -6.41 -5.51
CA GLY A 298 15.43 -7.23 -5.19
C GLY A 298 14.67 -7.81 -6.39
N LEU A 299 13.50 -8.41 -6.14
CA LEU A 299 12.69 -9.13 -7.13
C LEU A 299 11.24 -8.63 -7.15
N GLN A 300 10.72 -8.42 -8.35
CA GLN A 300 9.35 -7.95 -8.56
C GLN A 300 8.36 -9.03 -8.09
N THR A 301 7.35 -8.58 -7.35
CA THR A 301 6.33 -9.48 -6.79
C THR A 301 4.95 -9.14 -7.33
N TRP A 302 4.07 -10.14 -7.39
CA TRP A 302 2.69 -10.04 -7.89
C TRP A 302 1.71 -10.58 -6.86
N ASP A 303 0.52 -10.00 -6.78
CA ASP A 303 -0.61 -10.56 -6.01
C ASP A 303 -1.35 -11.70 -6.75
N THR A 304 -0.90 -12.07 -7.95
CA THR A 304 -1.46 -13.15 -8.76
C THR A 304 -0.35 -14.13 -9.20
N PRO A 305 -0.61 -15.45 -9.20
CA PRO A 305 0.37 -16.45 -9.66
C PRO A 305 0.45 -16.55 -11.19
N THR A 306 -0.41 -15.84 -11.90
CA THR A 306 -0.44 -15.74 -13.36
C THR A 306 -0.47 -14.25 -13.70
N PRO A 307 0.67 -13.53 -13.76
CA PRO A 307 0.68 -12.11 -14.06
C PRO A 307 0.37 -11.82 -15.55
N PRO A 308 -0.19 -10.64 -15.88
CA PRO A 308 -0.47 -10.25 -17.27
C PRO A 308 0.78 -10.26 -18.18
N PRO A 309 0.66 -10.70 -19.46
CA PRO A 309 1.82 -10.99 -20.32
C PRO A 309 2.67 -9.85 -20.86
N PHE A 310 2.26 -8.59 -20.71
CA PHE A 310 2.90 -7.45 -21.40
C PHE A 310 3.56 -6.44 -20.47
N LEU A 311 3.63 -6.72 -19.15
CA LEU A 311 4.28 -5.80 -18.22
C LEU A 311 5.76 -6.19 -18.14
N PRO A 312 6.67 -5.37 -18.72
CA PRO A 312 8.00 -5.80 -19.11
C PRO A 312 8.89 -6.12 -17.92
N ASP A 313 9.67 -7.18 -18.07
CA ASP A 313 10.93 -7.39 -17.37
C ASP A 313 11.93 -6.34 -17.89
N ASP A 314 12.14 -5.27 -17.12
CA ASP A 314 13.22 -4.26 -17.16
C ASP A 314 13.62 -3.56 -18.48
N ARG A 315 13.07 -3.88 -19.66
CA ARG A 315 13.69 -3.38 -20.92
C ARG A 315 12.79 -2.82 -22.01
N LEU A 316 11.47 -2.90 -21.91
CA LEU A 316 10.58 -2.33 -22.94
C LEU A 316 9.29 -1.79 -22.32
N ALA A 317 9.39 -0.69 -21.57
CA ALA A 317 8.25 0.21 -21.26
C ALA A 317 7.65 0.88 -22.51
N SER A 318 7.93 0.36 -23.71
CA SER A 318 7.64 0.96 -25.01
C SER A 318 6.26 0.64 -25.56
N GLU A 319 5.44 -0.15 -24.87
CA GLU A 319 4.07 -0.48 -25.33
C GLU A 319 2.96 0.39 -24.69
N GLY A 320 3.31 1.43 -23.91
CA GLY A 320 2.34 2.42 -23.43
C GLY A 320 1.29 1.92 -22.42
N ASN A 321 1.45 0.70 -21.89
CA ASN A 321 0.47 0.04 -21.02
C ASN A 321 0.77 0.16 -19.51
N LEU A 322 1.89 0.80 -19.13
CA LEU A 322 2.29 1.07 -17.74
C LEU A 322 3.10 2.37 -17.70
N TYR A 323 2.75 3.28 -16.79
CA TYR A 323 3.47 4.53 -16.54
C TYR A 323 3.85 4.67 -15.08
N GLY A 324 4.95 5.36 -14.81
CA GLY A 324 5.50 5.59 -13.48
C GLY A 324 6.85 4.89 -13.27
N SER A 325 7.31 4.90 -12.02
CA SER A 325 8.59 4.29 -11.63
C SER A 325 8.41 2.80 -11.32
N VAL A 326 9.14 1.97 -12.06
CA VAL A 326 9.23 0.53 -11.85
C VAL A 326 10.68 0.19 -11.54
N THR A 327 10.90 -0.41 -10.38
CA THR A 327 12.19 -0.94 -9.93
C THR A 327 12.16 -2.48 -9.88
N PRO A 328 13.32 -3.14 -9.78
CA PRO A 328 13.39 -4.59 -9.56
C PRO A 328 12.71 -5.07 -8.27
N SER A 329 12.41 -4.21 -7.30
CA SER A 329 11.67 -4.54 -6.07
C SER A 329 10.18 -4.19 -6.11
N THR A 330 9.66 -3.69 -7.24
CA THR A 330 8.25 -3.25 -7.33
C THR A 330 7.30 -4.39 -6.99
N ARG A 331 6.33 -4.10 -6.12
CA ARG A 331 5.22 -5.00 -5.85
C ARG A 331 4.02 -4.61 -6.69
N PHE A 332 3.66 -5.45 -7.65
CA PHE A 332 2.49 -5.25 -8.48
C PHE A 332 1.23 -5.83 -7.83
N CYS A 333 0.16 -5.06 -7.92
CA CYS A 333 -1.18 -5.42 -7.51
C CYS A 333 -2.14 -5.33 -8.70
N THR A 334 -3.13 -6.19 -8.71
CA THR A 334 -4.11 -6.32 -9.80
C THR A 334 -5.53 -6.11 -9.29
N ILE A 335 -6.36 -5.46 -10.11
CA ILE A 335 -7.78 -5.23 -9.86
C ILE A 335 -8.55 -5.69 -11.11
N ASP A 336 -9.44 -6.67 -10.96
CA ASP A 336 -10.34 -7.09 -12.04
C ASP A 336 -11.46 -6.05 -12.21
N MET A 337 -11.36 -5.27 -13.28
CA MET A 337 -12.30 -4.18 -13.57
C MET A 337 -13.70 -4.68 -13.93
N THR A 338 -13.89 -5.98 -14.15
CA THR A 338 -15.18 -6.56 -14.53
C THR A 338 -16.02 -7.03 -13.35
N SER A 339 -15.46 -7.06 -12.14
CA SER A 339 -16.14 -7.52 -10.92
C SER A 339 -16.27 -6.45 -9.83
N ILE A 340 -15.87 -5.21 -10.13
CA ILE A 340 -15.95 -4.09 -9.20
C ILE A 340 -17.25 -3.31 -9.32
N THR A 341 -17.67 -2.69 -8.23
CA THR A 341 -18.79 -1.75 -8.15
C THR A 341 -18.31 -0.29 -8.02
N GLY A 342 -17.00 -0.09 -7.95
CA GLY A 342 -16.37 1.23 -7.84
C GLY A 342 -14.89 1.12 -7.45
N LEU A 343 -14.20 2.26 -7.47
CA LEU A 343 -12.81 2.41 -7.02
C LEU A 343 -12.73 3.55 -6.01
N THR A 344 -11.85 3.45 -5.02
CA THR A 344 -11.42 4.60 -4.21
C THR A 344 -9.92 4.79 -4.35
N PHE A 345 -9.51 6.00 -4.67
CA PHE A 345 -8.12 6.42 -4.70
C PHE A 345 -7.80 7.22 -3.43
N LEU A 346 -6.79 6.79 -2.68
CA LEU A 346 -6.34 7.48 -1.48
C LEU A 346 -5.15 8.37 -1.82
N PHE A 347 -5.24 9.62 -1.38
CA PHE A 347 -4.22 10.63 -1.57
C PHE A 347 -3.62 11.11 -0.26
N ASP A 348 -2.34 11.43 -0.33
CA ASP A 348 -1.56 12.03 0.74
C ASP A 348 -0.60 13.08 0.22
N ALA A 349 -0.77 14.34 0.63
CA ALA A 349 0.03 15.47 0.15
C ALA A 349 0.24 15.44 -1.37
N GLY A 350 -0.87 15.27 -2.11
CA GLY A 350 -0.92 15.20 -3.57
C GLY A 350 -0.56 13.84 -4.19
N ARG A 351 0.04 12.91 -3.43
CA ARG A 351 0.54 11.64 -3.96
C ARG A 351 -0.48 10.51 -3.82
N PHE A 352 -0.52 9.62 -4.82
CA PHE A 352 -1.29 8.39 -4.74
C PHE A 352 -0.64 7.40 -3.78
N ILE A 353 -1.36 7.02 -2.72
CA ILE A 353 -0.84 6.07 -1.73
C ILE A 353 -1.52 4.71 -1.79
N ALA A 354 -2.78 4.64 -2.24
CA ALA A 354 -3.48 3.36 -2.37
C ALA A 354 -4.66 3.43 -3.34
N ILE A 355 -5.02 2.26 -3.89
CA ILE A 355 -6.22 2.05 -4.69
C ILE A 355 -7.02 0.93 -4.05
N HIS A 356 -8.29 1.18 -3.75
CA HIS A 356 -9.23 0.19 -3.24
C HIS A 356 -10.28 -0.17 -4.29
N ALA A 357 -10.45 -1.46 -4.54
CA ALA A 357 -11.48 -2.01 -5.40
C ALA A 357 -12.73 -2.36 -4.59
N HIS A 358 -13.83 -1.65 -4.83
CA HIS A 358 -15.11 -1.98 -4.21
C HIS A 358 -15.72 -3.19 -4.92
N THR A 359 -16.14 -4.18 -4.15
CA THR A 359 -16.85 -5.37 -4.65
C THR A 359 -18.04 -5.65 -3.74
N ALA A 360 -18.92 -6.58 -4.14
CA ALA A 360 -20.02 -7.01 -3.28
C ALA A 360 -19.54 -7.57 -1.91
N VAL A 361 -18.35 -8.18 -1.88
CA VAL A 361 -17.74 -8.75 -0.66
C VAL A 361 -17.02 -7.69 0.15
N MET A 362 -16.39 -6.72 -0.51
CA MET A 362 -15.64 -5.61 0.10
C MET A 362 -16.22 -4.29 -0.40
N PRO A 363 -17.41 -3.88 0.08
CA PRO A 363 -18.10 -2.70 -0.43
C PRO A 363 -17.51 -1.38 0.10
N TYR A 364 -16.69 -1.43 1.13
CA TYR A 364 -16.12 -0.25 1.78
C TYR A 364 -14.60 -0.32 1.75
N ALA A 365 -14.00 0.81 1.39
CA ALA A 365 -12.57 1.00 1.51
C ALA A 365 -12.21 0.93 3.00
N ILE A 366 -11.52 -0.14 3.38
CA ILE A 366 -10.88 -0.21 4.68
C ILE A 366 -9.60 0.60 4.51
N PRO A 367 -9.34 1.63 5.35
CA PRO A 367 -8.05 2.29 5.34
C PRO A 367 -7.04 1.16 5.47
N ALA A 368 -6.16 0.99 4.48
CA ALA A 368 -5.35 -0.20 4.38
C ALA A 368 -4.51 -0.34 5.65
N GLY A 369 -5.03 -1.06 6.65
CA GLY A 369 -4.38 -1.33 7.93
C GLY A 369 -3.24 -2.32 7.77
N ARG A 370 -2.62 -2.36 6.59
CA ARG A 370 -1.49 -3.20 6.25
C ARG A 370 -0.21 -2.39 6.04
N PHE A 371 -0.29 -1.07 5.79
CA PHE A 371 0.92 -0.29 5.45
C PHE A 371 0.98 1.12 6.05
N PHE A 372 -0.15 1.71 6.47
CA PHE A 372 -0.16 3.06 7.05
C PHE A 372 -0.26 2.98 8.57
N SER A 373 0.87 2.85 9.25
CA SER A 373 0.96 3.05 10.71
C SER A 373 1.30 4.50 11.09
N GLU A 374 1.44 5.40 10.12
CA GLU A 374 2.03 6.72 10.40
C GLU A 374 1.00 7.85 10.50
N GLU A 375 -0.14 7.80 9.80
CA GLU A 375 -1.04 8.96 9.76
C GLU A 375 -2.52 8.62 9.87
N ASP A 376 -3.23 9.47 10.61
CA ASP A 376 -4.67 9.43 10.80
C ASP A 376 -5.38 9.36 9.42
N PRO A 377 -6.18 8.32 9.14
CA PRO A 377 -6.95 8.23 7.91
C PRO A 377 -7.84 9.45 7.67
N ASP A 378 -8.14 10.24 8.71
CA ASP A 378 -8.88 11.48 8.58
C ASP A 378 -8.09 12.61 7.89
N LYS A 379 -6.75 12.52 7.87
CA LYS A 379 -5.85 13.45 7.17
C LYS A 379 -5.58 13.08 5.70
N LYS A 380 -6.22 12.02 5.19
CA LYS A 380 -6.08 11.57 3.79
C LYS A 380 -7.33 11.93 3.02
N SER A 381 -7.20 12.22 1.72
CA SER A 381 -8.35 12.45 0.84
C SER A 381 -8.74 11.16 0.12
N TRP A 382 -10.04 10.86 0.07
CA TRP A 382 -10.59 9.64 -0.51
C TRP A 382 -11.45 9.99 -1.72
N VAL A 383 -10.93 9.69 -2.91
CA VAL A 383 -11.62 10.02 -4.16
C VAL A 383 -12.30 8.77 -4.68
N TYR A 384 -13.61 8.69 -4.46
CA TYR A 384 -14.46 7.59 -4.89
C TYR A 384 -14.86 7.73 -6.37
N VAL A 385 -14.91 6.63 -7.10
CA VAL A 385 -15.39 6.50 -8.47
C VAL A 385 -16.41 5.38 -8.50
N PRO A 386 -17.73 5.69 -8.55
CA PRO A 386 -18.74 4.66 -8.68
C PRO A 386 -18.71 4.01 -10.07
N ILE A 387 -18.88 2.70 -10.12
CA ILE A 387 -19.03 1.93 -11.38
C ILE A 387 -20.28 1.06 -11.22
N PRO A 388 -21.47 1.56 -11.59
CA PRO A 388 -22.71 0.81 -11.42
C PRO A 388 -22.74 -0.40 -12.36
N ALA A 389 -23.57 -1.41 -12.05
CA ALA A 389 -23.54 -2.72 -12.72
C ALA A 389 -23.76 -2.70 -14.25
N ASN A 390 -24.39 -1.65 -14.78
CA ASN A 390 -24.65 -1.48 -16.21
C ASN A 390 -23.61 -0.58 -16.91
N ASP A 391 -22.63 -0.08 -16.16
CA ASP A 391 -21.54 0.74 -16.67
C ASP A 391 -20.26 -0.09 -16.86
N GLN A 392 -19.32 0.46 -17.61
CA GLN A 392 -18.03 -0.14 -17.88
C GLN A 392 -17.00 0.96 -18.11
N VAL A 393 -15.80 0.80 -17.56
CA VAL A 393 -14.65 1.63 -17.91
C VAL A 393 -14.19 1.28 -19.33
N LEU A 394 -14.25 2.26 -20.22
CA LEU A 394 -13.88 2.15 -21.63
C LEU A 394 -12.43 2.59 -21.89
N ALA A 395 -11.95 3.57 -21.13
CA ALA A 395 -10.56 4.04 -21.18
C ALA A 395 -10.13 4.59 -19.82
N LEU A 396 -8.84 4.52 -19.55
CA LEU A 396 -8.18 5.12 -18.39
C LEU A 396 -7.03 5.97 -18.90
N GLY A 397 -6.74 7.10 -18.28
CA GLY A 397 -5.56 7.90 -18.56
C GLY A 397 -4.95 8.43 -17.29
N LEU A 398 -3.71 8.89 -17.38
CA LEU A 398 -3.06 9.62 -16.30
C LEU A 398 -2.67 10.99 -16.82
N ARG A 399 -2.73 11.97 -15.92
CA ARG A 399 -2.22 13.31 -16.14
C ARG A 399 -1.27 13.65 -15.02
N GLY A 400 -0.12 14.19 -15.38
CA GLY A 400 0.94 14.52 -14.45
C GLY A 400 1.69 15.78 -14.85
N GLN A 401 2.44 16.32 -13.91
CA GLN A 401 3.31 17.46 -14.12
C GLN A 401 4.77 16.99 -14.13
N ARG A 402 5.58 17.57 -15.01
CA ARG A 402 7.02 17.28 -15.07
C ARG A 402 7.70 17.98 -13.89
N GLN A 403 8.44 17.21 -13.09
CA GLN A 403 9.20 17.73 -11.96
C GLN A 403 10.59 18.21 -12.41
N VAL A 404 11.40 18.74 -11.47
CA VAL A 404 12.82 19.03 -11.72
C VAL A 404 13.58 17.71 -11.90
N GLY A 405 13.89 17.36 -13.15
CA GLY A 405 14.39 16.05 -13.58
C GLY A 405 13.42 15.41 -14.60
N ASP A 406 13.81 14.32 -15.26
CA ASP A 406 12.95 13.69 -16.28
C ASP A 406 11.75 12.88 -15.69
N ASN A 407 11.46 13.03 -14.40
CA ASN A 407 10.37 12.32 -13.72
C ASN A 407 9.04 13.08 -13.81
N ILE A 408 7.96 12.33 -14.08
CA ILE A 408 6.59 12.83 -14.10
C ILE A 408 5.85 12.26 -12.90
N GLU A 409 5.24 13.13 -12.10
CA GLU A 409 4.33 12.72 -11.04
C GLU A 409 2.91 12.62 -11.60
N TRP A 410 2.44 11.39 -11.76
CA TRP A 410 1.09 11.09 -12.25
C TRP A 410 0.10 11.21 -11.09
N ASN A 411 -0.45 12.40 -10.85
CA ASN A 411 -1.33 12.69 -9.69
C ASN A 411 -2.81 12.92 -10.06
N CYS A 412 -3.15 12.83 -11.35
CA CYS A 412 -4.53 12.94 -11.84
C CYS A 412 -4.88 11.73 -12.72
N ILE A 413 -6.09 11.20 -12.55
CA ILE A 413 -6.62 10.07 -13.32
C ILE A 413 -7.75 10.56 -14.20
N LEU A 414 -7.72 10.13 -15.46
CA LEU A 414 -8.74 10.38 -16.46
C LEU A 414 -9.51 9.08 -16.69
N LEU A 415 -10.84 9.16 -16.72
CA LEU A 415 -11.71 8.00 -16.89
C LEU A 415 -12.75 8.29 -17.97
N ARG A 416 -12.95 7.30 -18.85
CA ARG A 416 -14.07 7.27 -19.79
C ARG A 416 -14.90 6.06 -19.45
N THR A 417 -16.15 6.28 -19.07
CA THR A 417 -17.12 5.23 -18.77
C THR A 417 -18.22 5.22 -19.82
N LYS A 418 -18.93 4.10 -19.94
CA LYS A 418 -20.00 3.93 -20.91
C LYS A 418 -21.20 4.83 -20.60
N LEU A 419 -21.57 4.97 -19.32
CA LEU A 419 -22.75 5.73 -18.90
C LEU A 419 -22.43 7.15 -18.43
N ALA A 420 -21.35 7.33 -17.65
CA ALA A 420 -20.96 8.64 -17.12
C ALA A 420 -20.08 9.46 -18.07
N GLY A 421 -19.62 8.92 -19.20
CA GLY A 421 -18.77 9.64 -20.16
C GLY A 421 -17.36 9.90 -19.62
N GLU A 422 -16.75 11.00 -20.05
CA GLU A 422 -15.38 11.40 -19.65
C GLU A 422 -15.37 12.30 -18.41
N PHE A 423 -14.41 12.07 -17.52
CA PHE A 423 -14.15 12.91 -16.36
C PHE A 423 -12.74 12.68 -15.80
N SER A 424 -12.26 13.64 -15.00
CA SER A 424 -10.97 13.58 -14.32
C SER A 424 -11.15 13.63 -12.81
N ILE A 425 -10.27 12.96 -12.09
CA ILE A 425 -10.19 12.98 -10.63
C ILE A 425 -8.73 13.09 -10.16
N GLY A 426 -8.53 13.52 -8.92
CA GLY A 426 -7.20 13.63 -8.30
C GLY A 426 -6.71 15.07 -8.26
N VAL A 427 -5.39 15.26 -8.18
CA VAL A 427 -4.77 16.57 -8.01
C VAL A 427 -5.17 17.51 -9.15
N TRP A 428 -5.58 18.71 -8.79
CA TRP A 428 -5.84 19.77 -9.75
C TRP A 428 -4.51 20.23 -10.33
N LEU A 429 -4.36 20.10 -11.65
CA LEU A 429 -3.17 20.54 -12.37
C LEU A 429 -3.58 21.59 -13.41
N PRO A 430 -2.92 22.77 -13.44
CA PRO A 430 -3.10 23.72 -14.53
C PRO A 430 -2.76 23.07 -15.87
N PHE A 431 -3.58 23.29 -16.89
CA PHE A 431 -3.44 22.63 -18.20
C PHE A 431 -2.13 22.97 -18.91
N ASP A 432 -1.60 24.16 -18.67
CA ASP A 432 -0.35 24.63 -19.23
C ASP A 432 0.82 23.88 -18.56
N ASN A 433 1.47 22.97 -19.30
CA ASN A 433 2.61 22.12 -18.90
C ASN A 433 2.29 20.72 -18.29
N CYS A 434 1.08 20.19 -18.49
CA CYS A 434 0.77 18.80 -18.14
C CYS A 434 1.14 17.79 -19.24
N VAL A 435 1.62 16.61 -18.83
CA VAL A 435 1.74 15.44 -19.70
C VAL A 435 0.52 14.55 -19.47
N THR A 436 -0.08 14.05 -20.54
CA THR A 436 -1.20 13.09 -20.47
C THR A 436 -0.80 11.81 -21.18
N CYS A 437 -1.12 10.67 -20.57
CA CYS A 437 -1.08 9.38 -21.22
C CYS A 437 -2.46 8.71 -21.16
N THR A 438 -2.77 7.91 -22.17
CA THR A 438 -4.07 7.27 -22.31
C THR A 438 -3.89 5.80 -22.60
N PHE A 439 -4.59 4.98 -21.83
CA PHE A 439 -4.77 3.57 -22.07
C PHE A 439 -6.14 3.34 -22.72
N LEU A 440 -6.11 2.96 -24.00
CA LEU A 440 -7.30 2.65 -24.77
C LEU A 440 -7.67 1.15 -24.62
N ASN A 441 -8.83 0.76 -25.13
CA ASN A 441 -9.29 -0.64 -25.26
C ASN A 441 -9.91 -1.31 -24.02
N SER A 442 -10.89 -0.64 -23.37
CA SER A 442 -11.80 -1.23 -22.38
C SER A 442 -11.07 -2.15 -21.38
N PRO A 443 -10.35 -1.57 -20.41
CA PRO A 443 -9.46 -2.33 -19.54
C PRO A 443 -10.24 -3.40 -18.77
N THR A 444 -9.71 -4.63 -18.77
CA THR A 444 -10.25 -5.73 -17.96
C THR A 444 -9.52 -5.87 -16.63
N THR A 445 -8.29 -5.36 -16.54
CA THR A 445 -7.53 -5.34 -15.31
C THR A 445 -6.78 -4.03 -15.18
N LEU A 446 -6.87 -3.41 -14.01
CA LEU A 446 -6.00 -2.31 -13.59
C LEU A 446 -4.82 -2.91 -12.84
N VAL A 447 -3.61 -2.48 -13.18
CA VAL A 447 -2.38 -2.88 -12.52
C VAL A 447 -1.73 -1.66 -11.91
N TYR A 448 -1.26 -1.76 -10.68
CA TYR A 448 -0.49 -0.71 -10.05
C TYR A 448 0.69 -1.30 -9.28
N GLY A 449 1.83 -0.60 -9.34
CA GLY A 449 3.03 -0.95 -8.60
C GLY A 449 3.12 -0.14 -7.31
N LEU A 450 3.54 -0.80 -6.23
CA LEU A 450 3.90 -0.16 -4.98
C LEU A 450 5.42 0.04 -4.96
N GLY A 451 5.83 1.28 -4.68
CA GLY A 451 7.22 1.67 -4.51
C GLY A 451 7.77 1.34 -3.12
N GLU A 452 8.99 1.80 -2.85
CA GLU A 452 9.71 1.54 -1.60
C GLU A 452 8.99 2.12 -0.37
N ARG A 453 8.34 3.27 -0.54
CA ARG A 453 7.51 3.90 0.50
C ARG A 453 6.09 3.35 0.54
N LEU A 454 5.81 2.28 -0.21
CA LEU A 454 4.50 1.67 -0.36
C LEU A 454 3.44 2.63 -0.90
N ASP A 455 3.87 3.72 -1.53
CA ASP A 455 3.07 4.58 -2.38
C ASP A 455 2.89 3.95 -3.76
N VAL A 456 1.86 4.40 -4.48
CA VAL A 456 1.63 3.93 -5.85
C VAL A 456 2.68 4.57 -6.75
N SER A 457 3.65 3.78 -7.19
CA SER A 457 4.77 4.25 -8.02
C SER A 457 4.49 4.14 -9.51
N SER A 458 3.60 3.23 -9.91
CA SER A 458 3.23 3.00 -11.30
C SER A 458 1.78 2.55 -11.45
N ILE A 459 1.16 2.90 -12.58
CA ILE A 459 -0.22 2.53 -12.93
C ILE A 459 -0.24 2.11 -14.39
N GLY A 460 -0.96 1.04 -14.69
CA GLY A 460 -1.09 0.45 -16.02
C GLY A 460 -2.39 -0.33 -16.17
N VAL A 461 -2.70 -0.76 -17.39
CA VAL A 461 -3.91 -1.56 -17.63
C VAL A 461 -3.64 -2.74 -18.55
N TYR A 462 -4.49 -3.76 -18.43
CA TYR A 462 -4.54 -4.91 -19.32
C TYR A 462 -5.88 -4.93 -20.09
N PRO A 463 -5.84 -4.85 -21.44
CA PRO A 463 -7.04 -4.73 -22.26
C PRO A 463 -7.80 -6.05 -22.42
N LYS A 464 -9.07 -5.96 -22.86
CA LYS A 464 -9.91 -7.13 -23.18
C LYS A 464 -9.43 -7.90 -24.42
N THR A 465 -8.89 -7.18 -25.39
CA THR A 465 -8.39 -7.71 -26.68
C THR A 465 -7.11 -6.97 -27.04
N VAL A 466 -6.03 -7.72 -27.29
CA VAL A 466 -4.77 -7.21 -27.81
C VAL A 466 -4.89 -7.15 -29.33
N SER A 467 -5.67 -6.21 -29.87
CA SER A 467 -5.71 -5.99 -31.32
C SER A 467 -4.52 -5.13 -31.72
N LYS A 468 -3.67 -5.66 -32.63
CA LYS A 468 -2.55 -4.91 -33.23
C LYS A 468 -2.99 -3.81 -34.19
N ASP A 469 -4.26 -3.80 -34.57
CA ASP A 469 -4.84 -2.88 -35.56
C ASP A 469 -5.66 -1.79 -34.86
N CYS A 470 -5.06 -1.07 -33.92
CA CYS A 470 -5.62 0.18 -33.44
C CYS A 470 -5.17 1.26 -34.43
N GLU A 471 -5.96 1.54 -35.46
CA GLU A 471 -5.73 2.76 -36.26
C GLU A 471 -5.76 3.96 -35.30
N ASP A 472 -4.68 4.75 -35.34
CA ASP A 472 -4.46 6.01 -34.62
C ASP A 472 -5.51 7.04 -35.06
N THR A 473 -6.77 6.84 -34.70
CA THR A 473 -7.77 7.91 -34.73
C THR A 473 -7.59 8.71 -33.45
N ASP A 474 -7.34 10.01 -33.61
CA ASP A 474 -7.24 11.04 -32.58
C ASP A 474 -8.34 10.91 -31.50
N MET A 475 -8.03 10.21 -30.39
CA MET A 475 -8.98 9.69 -29.39
C MET A 475 -8.60 10.04 -27.94
N GLY A 476 -7.76 11.07 -27.75
CA GLY A 476 -7.41 11.59 -26.43
C GLY A 476 -8.63 12.04 -25.60
N PHE A 477 -8.46 12.16 -24.29
CA PHE A 477 -9.47 12.71 -23.40
C PHE A 477 -9.74 14.18 -23.72
N ARG A 478 -11.02 14.54 -23.95
CA ARG A 478 -11.48 15.90 -24.22
C ARG A 478 -11.99 16.57 -22.94
N ILE A 479 -11.19 16.49 -21.89
CA ILE A 479 -11.54 17.06 -20.58
C ILE A 479 -10.95 18.45 -20.48
N SER A 480 -11.79 19.46 -20.66
CA SER A 480 -11.52 20.84 -20.26
C SER A 480 -11.73 20.98 -18.77
N GLY A 481 -10.84 21.68 -18.08
CA GLY A 481 -10.97 21.98 -16.66
C GLY A 481 -10.67 23.45 -16.41
N PRO A 482 -10.95 23.92 -15.18
CA PRO A 482 -10.77 25.31 -14.83
C PRO A 482 -9.29 25.70 -14.95
N GLN A 483 -9.01 26.81 -15.65
CA GLN A 483 -7.66 27.34 -15.86
C GLN A 483 -7.10 28.02 -14.60
N SER A 484 -7.97 28.55 -13.75
CA SER A 484 -7.60 29.26 -12.52
C SER A 484 -8.17 28.58 -11.29
N TRP A 485 -7.38 28.65 -10.22
CA TRP A 485 -7.84 28.39 -8.86
C TRP A 485 -8.72 29.57 -8.38
N PRO A 486 -9.85 29.33 -7.70
CA PRO A 486 -10.75 30.39 -7.25
C PRO A 486 -10.19 31.31 -6.14
N PHE A 487 -9.01 31.01 -5.54
CA PHE A 487 -8.41 31.83 -4.47
C PHE A 487 -7.02 32.39 -4.83
N GLU A 488 -6.60 33.44 -4.12
CA GLU A 488 -5.22 33.93 -4.19
C GLU A 488 -4.25 32.89 -3.60
N ASP A 489 -3.08 32.80 -4.21
CA ASP A 489 -2.10 31.71 -4.15
C ASP A 489 -1.83 31.11 -2.76
N PRO A 490 -2.33 29.89 -2.43
CA PRO A 490 -1.79 29.14 -1.33
C PRO A 490 -0.46 28.54 -1.80
N THR A 491 0.60 28.83 -1.05
CA THR A 491 1.96 28.32 -1.28
C THR A 491 2.09 26.79 -1.25
N ASP A 492 0.99 26.06 -1.06
CA ASP A 492 0.91 24.60 -1.08
C ASP A 492 -0.11 24.07 -2.11
N ARG A 493 0.04 24.50 -3.38
CA ARG A 493 -0.78 24.05 -4.53
C ARG A 493 -0.77 22.53 -4.77
N CYS A 494 0.09 21.78 -4.08
CA CYS A 494 0.41 20.39 -4.41
C CYS A 494 -0.61 19.36 -3.90
N ASP A 495 -1.50 19.70 -2.94
CA ASP A 495 -2.46 18.73 -2.36
C ASP A 495 -3.93 18.94 -2.80
N THR A 496 -4.26 20.01 -3.52
CA THR A 496 -5.65 20.29 -3.91
C THR A 496 -6.15 19.32 -4.97
N LYS A 497 -7.32 18.70 -4.74
CA LYS A 497 -7.98 17.82 -5.71
C LYS A 497 -9.15 18.50 -6.40
N PHE A 498 -9.48 18.03 -7.59
CA PHE A 498 -10.60 18.52 -8.40
C PHE A 498 -11.47 17.37 -8.91
N SER A 499 -12.78 17.65 -8.97
CA SER A 499 -13.79 16.77 -9.58
C SER A 499 -14.96 17.59 -10.13
N SER A 500 -15.65 17.07 -11.15
CA SER A 500 -16.81 17.76 -11.73
C SER A 500 -17.91 16.80 -12.19
N ALA A 501 -19.16 17.26 -12.13
CA ALA A 501 -20.32 16.48 -12.51
C ALA A 501 -21.46 17.38 -13.05
N PRO A 502 -22.15 16.98 -14.13
CA PRO A 502 -23.33 17.69 -14.62
C PRO A 502 -24.46 17.62 -13.58
N LEU A 503 -25.25 18.69 -13.48
CA LEU A 503 -26.38 18.77 -12.54
C LEU A 503 -27.69 18.27 -13.15
N GLN A 504 -27.78 18.16 -14.48
CA GLN A 504 -28.99 17.72 -15.16
C GLN A 504 -29.24 16.22 -14.99
N ASN A 505 -30.52 15.84 -15.00
CA ASN A 505 -31.00 14.46 -14.99
C ASN A 505 -30.55 13.64 -13.77
N ILE A 506 -30.22 14.31 -12.66
CA ILE A 506 -29.95 13.65 -11.37
C ILE A 506 -31.27 13.20 -10.77
N ILE A 507 -31.38 11.90 -10.50
CA ILE A 507 -32.56 11.29 -9.86
C ILE A 507 -32.33 11.08 -8.36
N LEU A 508 -31.08 11.02 -7.91
CA LEU A 508 -30.73 10.85 -6.50
C LEU A 508 -29.39 11.52 -6.19
N ALA A 509 -29.34 12.26 -5.10
CA ALA A 509 -28.12 12.86 -4.57
C ALA A 509 -27.84 12.38 -3.14
N LYS A 510 -26.59 12.00 -2.86
CA LYS A 510 -26.08 11.67 -1.53
C LYS A 510 -25.09 12.74 -1.10
N VAL A 511 -25.30 13.32 0.07
CA VAL A 511 -24.42 14.34 0.65
C VAL A 511 -23.71 13.75 1.86
N PHE A 512 -22.39 13.62 1.79
CA PHE A 512 -21.55 13.10 2.87
C PHE A 512 -21.14 14.23 3.80
N HIS A 513 -21.19 13.98 5.10
CA HIS A 513 -20.86 14.95 6.14
C HIS A 513 -19.79 14.41 7.09
N ARG A 514 -19.01 15.30 7.70
CA ARG A 514 -18.11 14.89 8.78
C ARG A 514 -18.95 14.50 10.01
N LYS A 515 -18.55 13.44 10.72
CA LYS A 515 -19.30 12.99 11.91
C LYS A 515 -19.35 14.10 12.97
N GLY A 516 -20.57 14.53 13.32
CA GLY A 516 -20.79 15.60 14.30
C GLY A 516 -20.68 17.02 13.72
N ASP A 517 -20.54 17.14 12.40
CA ASP A 517 -20.30 18.40 11.72
C ASP A 517 -21.16 18.47 10.44
N PRO A 518 -22.04 19.49 10.27
CA PRO A 518 -22.96 19.58 9.15
C PRO A 518 -22.29 19.90 7.80
N HIS A 519 -21.00 20.23 7.78
CA HIS A 519 -20.32 20.59 6.53
C HIS A 519 -20.14 19.38 5.61
N CYS A 520 -20.30 19.64 4.32
CA CYS A 520 -20.19 18.67 3.24
C CYS A 520 -18.73 18.27 3.05
N ARG A 521 -18.48 16.98 2.93
CA ARG A 521 -17.19 16.41 2.51
C ARG A 521 -17.20 15.88 1.09
N GLY A 522 -18.36 15.47 0.60
CA GLY A 522 -18.48 14.87 -0.72
C GLY A 522 -19.93 14.65 -1.14
N LEU A 523 -20.11 14.45 -2.44
CA LEU A 523 -21.40 14.27 -3.09
C LEU A 523 -21.34 13.05 -3.99
N VAL A 524 -22.40 12.26 -4.04
CA VAL A 524 -22.57 11.20 -5.03
C VAL A 524 -23.91 11.37 -5.71
N PHE A 525 -23.89 11.48 -7.04
CA PHE A 525 -25.07 11.61 -7.89
C PHE A 525 -25.35 10.32 -8.63
N GLU A 526 -26.64 10.02 -8.78
CA GLU A 526 -27.17 9.00 -9.67
C GLU A 526 -28.06 9.67 -10.70
N TYR A 527 -27.84 9.31 -11.96
CA TYR A 527 -28.51 9.91 -13.11
C TYR A 527 -29.59 8.98 -13.65
N GLU A 528 -30.55 9.53 -14.38
CA GLU A 528 -31.66 8.79 -15.00
C GLU A 528 -31.19 7.65 -15.92
N ASN A 529 -30.05 7.83 -16.60
CA ASN A 529 -29.45 6.80 -17.46
C ASN A 529 -28.73 5.67 -16.67
N GLY A 530 -28.77 5.71 -15.34
CA GLY A 530 -28.10 4.78 -14.44
C GLY A 530 -26.60 5.06 -14.20
N ALA A 531 -26.06 6.14 -14.77
CA ALA A 531 -24.71 6.58 -14.47
C ALA A 531 -24.61 7.07 -13.02
N GLN A 532 -23.40 7.07 -12.47
CA GLN A 532 -23.11 7.70 -11.20
C GLN A 532 -21.84 8.54 -11.29
N ARG A 533 -21.78 9.65 -10.56
CA ARG A 533 -20.56 10.47 -10.39
C ARG A 533 -20.40 10.88 -8.94
N ALA A 534 -19.16 10.94 -8.48
CA ALA A 534 -18.81 11.40 -7.14
C ALA A 534 -17.95 12.66 -7.21
N LEU A 535 -18.12 13.53 -6.23
CA LEU A 535 -17.38 14.79 -6.06
C LEU A 535 -16.84 14.84 -4.63
N GLY A 536 -15.60 15.29 -4.46
CA GLY A 536 -15.03 15.48 -3.14
C GLY A 536 -14.46 14.24 -2.45
N ASP A 537 -14.36 14.31 -1.13
CA ASP A 537 -13.81 13.30 -0.21
C ASP A 537 -14.93 12.35 0.25
N CYS A 538 -15.33 11.43 -0.64
CA CYS A 538 -16.43 10.49 -0.41
C CYS A 538 -15.96 9.21 0.30
N ARG A 539 -16.06 9.15 1.63
CA ARG A 539 -15.60 8.01 2.46
C ARG A 539 -16.71 6.99 2.75
N LEU A 540 -17.00 6.13 1.77
CA LEU A 540 -18.05 5.11 1.90
C LEU A 540 -17.90 4.22 3.15
N GLY A 541 -18.97 4.08 3.91
CA GLY A 541 -19.02 3.26 5.13
C GLY A 541 -18.38 3.90 6.36
N ARG A 542 -17.71 5.04 6.21
CA ARG A 542 -17.10 5.81 7.32
C ARG A 542 -17.93 7.04 7.65
N ASP A 543 -18.21 7.86 6.64
CA ASP A 543 -18.90 9.14 6.83
C ASP A 543 -20.42 8.98 6.71
N PRO A 544 -21.21 9.60 7.61
CA PRO A 544 -22.65 9.65 7.46
C PRO A 544 -23.03 10.44 6.19
N TYR A 545 -24.15 10.08 5.58
CA TYR A 545 -24.68 10.81 4.44
C TYR A 545 -26.20 10.95 4.51
N GLN A 546 -26.70 12.02 3.89
CA GLN A 546 -28.12 12.26 3.66
C GLN A 546 -28.47 11.98 2.20
N VAL A 547 -29.67 11.46 1.95
CA VAL A 547 -30.16 11.11 0.61
C VAL A 547 -31.30 12.05 0.22
N TYR A 548 -31.25 12.55 -1.01
CA TYR A 548 -32.25 13.42 -1.62
C TYR A 548 -32.74 12.75 -2.91
N GLN A 549 -34.06 12.69 -3.09
CA GLN A 549 -34.71 12.10 -4.27
C GLN A 549 -35.16 13.20 -5.21
N GLU A 550 -34.99 12.98 -6.51
CA GLU A 550 -35.42 13.88 -7.59
C GLU A 550 -35.12 15.36 -7.29
N PRO A 551 -33.85 15.72 -6.99
CA PRO A 551 -33.50 17.09 -6.65
C PRO A 551 -33.80 18.04 -7.82
N ARG A 552 -34.40 19.19 -7.51
CA ARG A 552 -34.69 20.29 -8.46
C ARG A 552 -33.87 21.55 -8.21
N PHE A 553 -33.41 21.71 -6.97
CA PHE A 553 -32.52 22.79 -6.56
C PHE A 553 -31.33 22.26 -5.76
N LEU A 554 -30.16 22.84 -6.01
CA LEU A 554 -28.96 22.71 -5.21
C LEU A 554 -28.77 23.99 -4.38
N CYS A 555 -28.71 23.84 -3.07
CA CYS A 555 -28.52 24.91 -2.12
C CYS A 555 -27.15 24.77 -1.47
N THR A 556 -26.34 25.83 -1.54
CA THR A 556 -25.01 25.87 -0.92
C THR A 556 -24.92 27.04 0.05
N HIS A 557 -24.24 26.82 1.18
CA HIS A 557 -23.90 27.87 2.12
C HIS A 557 -22.41 27.77 2.43
N GLN A 558 -21.62 28.65 1.82
CA GLN A 558 -20.17 28.68 1.96
C GLN A 558 -19.78 29.54 3.15
N GLN A 559 -18.84 29.07 3.97
CA GLN A 559 -18.37 29.76 5.16
C GLN A 559 -16.84 29.65 5.25
N GLY A 560 -16.16 30.76 5.53
CA GLY A 560 -14.76 30.76 5.97
C GLY A 560 -14.66 30.42 7.46
N CYS A 561 -13.74 29.54 7.82
CA CYS A 561 -13.51 29.10 9.19
C CYS A 561 -12.02 29.23 9.54
N GLN A 562 -11.72 30.00 10.59
CA GLN A 562 -10.36 30.11 11.13
C GLN A 562 -10.05 28.89 12.01
N GLN A 563 -8.97 28.17 11.71
CA GLN A 563 -8.45 27.16 12.63
C GLN A 563 -7.55 27.81 13.68
N ALA A 564 -7.64 27.35 14.93
CA ALA A 564 -6.94 27.96 16.07
C ALA A 564 -5.40 27.79 16.07
N LEU A 565 -4.83 27.07 15.09
CA LEU A 565 -3.41 26.70 15.04
C LEU A 565 -2.68 27.20 13.79
N GLU A 566 -3.40 27.61 12.74
CA GLU A 566 -2.85 28.10 11.48
C GLU A 566 -3.68 29.33 11.03
N ASP A 567 -3.02 30.44 10.74
CA ASP A 567 -3.62 31.75 10.39
C ASP A 567 -4.33 31.76 9.01
N GLU A 568 -4.78 30.59 8.52
CA GLU A 568 -5.44 30.43 7.22
C GLU A 568 -6.96 30.21 7.37
N ASP A 569 -7.74 30.96 6.59
CA ASP A 569 -9.19 30.78 6.48
C ASP A 569 -9.49 29.52 5.65
N ILE A 570 -10.01 28.47 6.29
CA ILE A 570 -10.43 27.23 5.64
C ILE A 570 -11.87 27.36 5.18
N LEU A 571 -12.11 27.02 3.92
CA LEU A 571 -13.46 27.05 3.37
C LEU A 571 -14.19 25.74 3.58
N ILE A 572 -15.38 25.85 4.14
CA ILE A 572 -16.31 24.75 4.38
C ILE A 572 -17.67 25.11 3.80
N VAL A 573 -18.37 24.12 3.27
CA VAL A 573 -19.66 24.33 2.58
C VAL A 573 -20.71 23.42 3.17
N ARG A 574 -21.91 23.95 3.41
CA ARG A 574 -23.10 23.13 3.64
C ARG A 574 -23.86 22.97 2.34
N VAL A 575 -24.36 21.76 2.10
CA VAL A 575 -25.09 21.43 0.88
C VAL A 575 -26.44 20.82 1.26
N GLN A 576 -27.49 21.32 0.62
CA GLN A 576 -28.83 20.76 0.69
C GLN A 576 -29.43 20.69 -0.72
N PHE A 577 -30.37 19.77 -0.91
CA PHE A 577 -31.18 19.72 -2.12
C PHE A 577 -32.65 19.87 -1.77
N ALA A 578 -33.41 20.50 -2.66
CA ALA A 578 -34.86 20.61 -2.56
C ALA A 578 -35.52 20.04 -3.82
N SER A 579 -36.71 19.46 -3.65
CA SER A 579 -37.51 18.86 -4.73
C SER A 579 -38.72 19.73 -5.12
N ASP A 580 -38.88 20.88 -4.47
CA ASP A 580 -39.97 21.82 -4.71
C ASP A 580 -39.87 22.49 -6.09
N SER A 581 -40.98 23.05 -6.57
CA SER A 581 -41.02 23.77 -7.86
C SER A 581 -40.28 25.11 -7.82
N GLU A 582 -40.23 25.75 -6.65
CA GLU A 582 -39.47 26.96 -6.36
C GLU A 582 -38.89 26.79 -4.95
N HIS A 583 -37.63 27.19 -4.73
CA HIS A 583 -36.98 27.03 -3.43
C HIS A 583 -36.04 28.18 -3.12
N ILE A 584 -36.20 28.79 -1.94
CA ILE A 584 -35.36 29.86 -1.39
C ILE A 584 -35.23 29.63 0.11
N HIS A 585 -34.03 29.79 0.65
CA HIS A 585 -33.81 29.79 2.10
C HIS A 585 -34.08 31.18 2.70
N GLU A 586 -34.74 31.22 3.86
CA GLU A 586 -34.97 32.47 4.61
C GLU A 586 -33.68 32.99 5.28
N ASP A 587 -32.75 32.09 5.60
CA ASP A 587 -31.47 32.41 6.25
C ASP A 587 -30.47 33.06 5.27
N GLN A 588 -29.81 34.14 5.71
CA GLN A 588 -28.76 34.80 4.93
C GLN A 588 -27.56 33.86 4.72
N GLY A 589 -26.98 33.88 3.51
CA GLY A 589 -25.76 33.13 3.16
C GLY A 589 -25.98 31.88 2.31
N TRP A 590 -27.22 31.42 2.14
CA TRP A 590 -27.56 30.35 1.20
C TRP A 590 -27.68 30.88 -0.23
N GLN A 591 -27.10 30.14 -1.17
CA GLN A 591 -27.26 30.32 -2.61
C GLN A 591 -28.00 29.11 -3.18
N CYS A 592 -29.14 29.34 -3.83
CA CYS A 592 -30.00 28.31 -4.39
C CYS A 592 -29.94 28.37 -5.91
N HIS A 593 -29.61 27.24 -6.54
CA HIS A 593 -29.48 27.13 -7.99
C HIS A 593 -30.35 26.00 -8.50
N GLY A 594 -30.95 26.20 -9.68
CA GLY A 594 -31.58 25.09 -10.40
C GLY A 594 -30.56 24.02 -10.77
N MET A 595 -31.02 22.80 -11.04
CA MET A 595 -30.16 21.67 -11.41
C MET A 595 -29.67 21.74 -12.86
N THR A 596 -28.97 22.82 -13.18
CA THR A 596 -28.43 23.15 -14.51
C THR A 596 -26.95 23.52 -14.42
N GLY A 597 -26.23 23.30 -15.52
CA GLY A 597 -24.78 23.50 -15.61
C GLY A 597 -23.96 22.33 -15.06
N THR A 598 -22.68 22.59 -14.85
CA THR A 598 -21.72 21.64 -14.28
C THR A 598 -21.30 22.11 -12.89
N LEU A 599 -21.46 21.23 -11.90
CA LEU A 599 -20.92 21.43 -10.57
C LEU A 599 -19.44 21.07 -10.56
N ARG A 600 -18.61 22.02 -10.15
CA ARG A 600 -17.17 21.89 -9.96
C ARG A 600 -16.87 21.85 -8.46
N CYS A 601 -15.99 20.94 -8.07
CA CYS A 601 -15.62 20.73 -6.68
C CYS A 601 -14.11 20.69 -6.55
N TRP A 602 -13.60 21.51 -5.64
CA TRP A 602 -12.20 21.48 -5.21
C TRP A 602 -12.14 21.20 -3.72
N PHE A 603 -11.17 20.40 -3.33
CA PHE A 603 -11.11 19.92 -1.95
C PHE A 603 -9.70 19.46 -1.56
N THR A 604 -9.44 19.56 -0.26
CA THR A 604 -8.36 18.86 0.44
C THR A 604 -8.99 17.97 1.52
N HIS A 605 -8.21 17.44 2.46
CA HIS A 605 -8.78 16.77 3.62
C HIS A 605 -9.45 17.74 4.62
N GLU A 606 -9.18 19.05 4.51
CA GLU A 606 -9.71 20.09 5.39
C GLU A 606 -10.65 21.07 4.69
N GLN A 607 -10.35 21.43 3.45
CA GLN A 607 -11.08 22.43 2.67
C GLN A 607 -12.04 21.77 1.68
N PHE A 608 -13.18 22.43 1.45
CA PHE A 608 -14.17 22.02 0.47
C PHE A 608 -14.80 23.25 -0.18
N TYR A 609 -14.78 23.31 -1.51
CA TYR A 609 -15.32 24.42 -2.30
C TYR A 609 -16.13 23.91 -3.49
N LEU A 610 -17.22 24.62 -3.79
CA LEU A 610 -18.13 24.33 -4.89
C LEU A 610 -18.36 25.56 -5.77
N GLU A 611 -18.42 25.34 -7.08
CA GLU A 611 -18.80 26.35 -8.07
C GLU A 611 -19.74 25.71 -9.10
N ILE A 612 -20.75 26.46 -9.54
CA ILE A 612 -21.61 26.03 -10.65
C ILE A 612 -21.22 26.85 -11.87
N CYS A 613 -20.91 26.16 -12.96
CA CYS A 613 -20.66 26.80 -14.26
C CYS A 613 -21.79 26.47 -15.22
N GLU A 614 -22.48 27.49 -15.70
CA GLU A 614 -23.41 27.38 -16.81
C GLU A 614 -22.62 27.35 -18.12
N GLU A 615 -23.03 26.53 -19.07
CA GLU A 615 -22.45 26.59 -20.41
C GLU A 615 -22.96 27.89 -21.06
N ASP A 616 -22.04 28.82 -21.37
CA ASP A 616 -22.38 29.99 -22.15
C ASP A 616 -22.92 29.52 -23.51
N ASN A 617 -24.23 29.72 -23.73
CA ASN A 617 -24.86 29.68 -25.05
C ASN A 617 -24.39 30.88 -25.89
N SER A 618 -23.07 31.05 -26.06
CA SER A 618 -22.51 32.06 -26.95
C SER A 618 -22.19 31.44 -28.31
N GLY A 619 -23.22 31.42 -29.17
CA GLY A 619 -23.03 31.76 -30.58
C GLY A 619 -23.02 30.62 -31.60
N GLU A 620 -24.09 30.63 -32.40
CA GLU A 620 -24.25 30.01 -33.72
C GLU A 620 -23.07 30.18 -34.70
#